data_AF-A0A351TMM7-F1
#
_entry.id   AF-A0A351TMM7-F1
#
_cell.length_a   1.000
_cell.length_b   1.000
_cell.length_c   1.000
_cell.angle_alpha   90.00
_cell.angle_beta   90.00
_cell.angle_gamma   90.00
#
_symmetry.space_group_name_H-M   'P 1'
#
loop_
_entity.id
_entity.type
_entity.pdbx_description
1 polymer ?
#
loop_
_entity_poly.entity_id
_entity_poly.type
_entity_poly.pdbx_seq_one_letter_code
_entity_poly.pdbx_strand_id
1 'polypeptide(L)'
;MGNLPGLYLDAVNPDYAAVQVLFPRENQEKWMVSWPWLTQIYHGNINILLTLAVVFVTRTTSVLQHHILYSVLCIACIILLYRLMTLREIGISKNIAAGVVLITAAMPSVLTLVITQYYMELFGTACILGGTIRFFQWKGNPEKRLWIIVSYLLFGLAFYSYFNFVFFLPFLAAGTVLRLRKVERRQGGLLIQCGVCYLMGCSFYWVY
;
A
#
# COMPACT_ATOMS: atom_id res chain seq x y z
N MET A 1 34.04 -12.22 1.61
CA MET A 1 32.75 -11.55 1.84
C MET A 1 31.76 -11.73 0.66
N GLY A 2 31.83 -12.84 -0.08
CA GLY A 2 30.95 -13.10 -1.25
C GLY A 2 30.16 -14.42 -1.17
N ASN A 3 30.20 -15.10 -0.02
CA ASN A 3 29.50 -16.39 0.21
C ASN A 3 28.30 -16.24 1.16
N LEU A 4 28.00 -15.02 1.60
CA LEU A 4 26.77 -14.72 2.32
C LEU A 4 25.88 -13.93 1.38
N PRO A 5 24.58 -14.26 1.28
CA PRO A 5 23.62 -13.44 0.59
C PRO A 5 23.80 -11.98 1.02
N GLY A 6 24.23 -11.13 0.08
CA GLY A 6 24.63 -9.76 0.37
C GLY A 6 23.48 -8.95 0.94
N LEU A 7 23.81 -7.81 1.56
CA LEU A 7 22.85 -6.79 2.01
C LEU A 7 21.77 -6.43 0.98
N TYR A 8 21.94 -6.78 -0.29
CA TYR A 8 20.94 -6.64 -1.36
C TYR A 8 19.81 -7.69 -1.35
N LEU A 9 19.83 -8.66 -0.44
CA LEU A 9 18.68 -9.50 -0.08
C LEU A 9 17.86 -8.86 1.06
N ASP A 10 17.67 -7.55 0.98
CA ASP A 10 17.10 -6.65 2.01
C ASP A 10 15.60 -6.88 2.31
N ALA A 11 15.01 -7.94 1.76
CA ALA A 11 13.66 -8.35 2.05
C ALA A 11 13.64 -9.86 2.20
N VAL A 12 13.33 -10.36 3.40
CA VAL A 12 12.66 -11.66 3.50
C VAL A 12 11.46 -11.55 2.57
N ASN A 13 11.48 -12.29 1.46
CA ASN A 13 10.33 -12.28 0.57
C ASN A 13 9.12 -12.76 1.41
N PRO A 14 8.08 -11.94 1.56
CA PRO A 14 6.97 -12.20 2.48
C PRO A 14 6.29 -13.54 2.20
N ASP A 15 6.37 -14.06 0.96
CA ASP A 15 5.86 -15.38 0.64
C ASP A 15 6.63 -16.51 1.35
N TYR A 16 7.95 -16.38 1.53
CA TYR A 16 8.74 -17.35 2.30
C TYR A 16 8.36 -17.32 3.78
N ALA A 17 8.12 -16.14 4.34
CA ALA A 17 7.64 -16.01 5.72
C ALA A 17 6.23 -16.64 5.86
N ALA A 18 5.33 -16.44 4.90
CA ALA A 18 4.02 -17.08 4.90
C ALA A 18 4.11 -18.62 4.85
N VAL A 19 5.01 -19.17 4.00
CA VAL A 19 5.26 -20.62 3.93
C VAL A 19 5.82 -21.16 5.25
N GLN A 20 6.75 -20.45 5.90
CA GLN A 20 7.30 -20.84 7.20
C GLN A 20 6.24 -20.84 8.31
N VAL A 21 5.32 -19.87 8.31
CA VAL A 21 4.17 -19.83 9.23
C VAL A 21 3.23 -21.02 9.00
N LEU A 22 2.98 -21.38 7.74
CA LEU A 22 2.08 -22.49 7.39
C LEU A 22 2.71 -23.88 7.60
N PHE A 23 4.02 -24.01 7.40
CA PHE A 23 4.75 -25.27 7.44
C PHE A 23 6.04 -25.14 8.27
N PRO A 24 5.94 -25.05 9.61
CA PRO A 24 7.10 -24.96 10.48
C PRO A 24 7.86 -26.30 10.47
N ARG A 25 8.84 -26.46 9.59
CA ARG A 25 9.78 -27.60 9.58
C ARG A 25 11.18 -27.10 9.92
N GLU A 26 11.85 -27.77 10.85
CA GLU A 26 13.14 -27.35 11.44
C GLU A 26 14.30 -27.23 10.44
N ASN A 27 14.17 -27.76 9.23
CA ASN A 27 15.25 -27.86 8.24
C ASN A 27 15.08 -27.00 6.97
N GLN A 28 14.08 -26.12 6.88
CA GLN A 28 14.14 -25.08 5.85
C GLN A 28 15.21 -24.09 6.28
N GLU A 29 16.18 -23.82 5.41
CA GLU A 29 17.14 -22.74 5.63
C GLU A 29 16.35 -21.51 6.07
N LYS A 30 16.70 -20.95 7.22
CA LYS A 30 16.10 -19.71 7.68
C LYS A 30 16.71 -18.61 6.83
N TRP A 31 16.13 -18.37 5.65
CA TRP A 31 16.43 -17.20 4.80
C TRP A 31 15.93 -15.89 5.46
N MET A 32 15.59 -15.92 6.76
CA MET A 32 15.47 -14.73 7.60
C MET A 32 16.87 -14.25 7.98
N VAL A 33 17.47 -13.47 7.08
CA VAL A 33 18.81 -12.89 7.26
C VAL A 33 18.79 -11.70 8.25
N SER A 34 17.61 -11.13 8.54
CA SER A 34 17.47 -9.96 9.40
C SER A 34 16.57 -10.21 10.61
N TRP A 35 16.84 -9.45 11.69
CA TRP A 35 15.98 -9.42 12.87
C TRP A 35 14.56 -9.03 12.44
N PRO A 36 13.48 -9.69 12.95
CA PRO A 36 12.10 -9.50 12.48
C PRO A 36 11.62 -8.04 12.42
N TRP A 37 12.21 -7.20 13.26
CA TRP A 37 11.94 -5.76 13.33
C TRP A 37 12.47 -4.99 12.13
N LEU A 38 13.64 -5.36 11.58
CA LEU A 38 14.25 -4.64 10.47
C LEU A 38 13.46 -4.85 9.17
N THR A 39 13.04 -6.10 8.93
CA THR A 39 12.13 -6.45 7.83
C THR A 39 10.81 -5.73 7.97
N GLN A 40 10.23 -5.63 9.17
CA GLN A 40 8.96 -4.92 9.39
C GLN A 40 9.03 -3.39 9.23
N ILE A 41 10.20 -2.79 9.44
CA ILE A 41 10.40 -1.35 9.23
C ILE A 41 10.52 -1.05 7.72
N TYR A 42 11.12 -1.95 6.96
CA TYR A 42 11.36 -1.77 5.52
C TYR A 42 10.17 -2.26 4.66
N HIS A 43 9.59 -3.42 5.01
CA HIS A 43 8.41 -4.01 4.40
C HIS A 43 7.44 -4.51 5.48
N GLY A 44 6.24 -3.93 5.56
CA GLY A 44 5.21 -4.45 6.45
C GLY A 44 4.80 -5.88 6.09
N ASN A 45 4.22 -6.58 7.05
CA ASN A 45 3.77 -7.97 6.90
C ASN A 45 2.43 -8.07 6.14
N ILE A 46 1.94 -7.01 5.51
CA ILE A 46 0.63 -7.01 4.86
C ILE A 46 0.54 -8.05 3.74
N ASN A 47 1.64 -8.26 3.00
CA ASN A 47 1.70 -9.26 1.94
C ASN A 47 1.61 -10.68 2.50
N ILE A 48 2.20 -10.94 3.68
CA ILE A 48 2.04 -12.21 4.41
C ILE A 48 0.57 -12.43 4.74
N LEU A 49 -0.11 -11.42 5.32
CA LEU A 49 -1.52 -11.52 5.69
C LEU A 49 -2.42 -11.75 4.48
N LEU A 50 -2.16 -11.07 3.36
CA LEU A 50 -2.87 -11.27 2.10
C LEU A 50 -2.69 -12.70 1.57
N THR A 51 -1.45 -13.17 1.49
CA THR A 51 -1.15 -14.54 1.04
C THR A 51 -1.79 -15.57 1.95
N LEU A 52 -1.68 -15.44 3.28
CA LEU A 52 -2.33 -16.32 4.26
C LEU A 52 -3.86 -16.33 4.11
N ALA A 53 -4.48 -15.17 3.91
CA ALA A 53 -5.93 -15.07 3.70
C ALA A 53 -6.35 -15.83 2.43
N VAL A 54 -5.59 -15.70 1.33
CA VAL A 54 -5.90 -16.44 0.09
C VAL A 54 -5.69 -17.94 0.29
N VAL A 55 -4.59 -18.37 0.90
CA VAL A 55 -4.34 -19.80 1.20
C VAL A 55 -5.44 -20.37 2.10
N PHE A 56 -5.92 -19.61 3.09
CA PHE A 56 -7.02 -20.05 3.94
C PHE A 56 -8.30 -20.31 3.15
N VAL A 57 -8.59 -19.48 2.15
CA VAL A 57 -9.77 -19.61 1.28
C VAL A 57 -9.59 -20.71 0.23
N THR A 58 -8.44 -20.76 -0.45
CA THR A 58 -8.20 -21.70 -1.56
C THR A 58 -7.72 -23.08 -1.08
N ARG A 59 -7.28 -23.19 0.18
CA ARG A 59 -6.69 -24.38 0.80
C ARG A 59 -5.47 -24.94 0.05
N THR A 60 -4.82 -24.12 -0.76
CA THR A 60 -3.65 -24.51 -1.56
C THR A 60 -2.64 -23.38 -1.64
N THR A 61 -1.42 -23.71 -2.07
CA THR A 61 -0.32 -22.79 -2.32
C THR A 61 0.25 -23.09 -3.70
N SER A 62 0.27 -22.10 -4.60
CA SER A 62 0.90 -22.24 -5.91
C SER A 62 1.41 -20.90 -6.44
N VAL A 63 2.40 -20.94 -7.34
CA VAL A 63 2.89 -19.76 -8.06
C VAL A 63 1.76 -19.10 -8.87
N LEU A 64 0.89 -19.91 -9.47
CA LEU A 64 -0.27 -19.39 -10.21
C LEU A 64 -1.21 -18.59 -9.30
N GLN A 65 -1.52 -19.10 -8.11
CA GLN A 65 -2.34 -18.40 -7.12
C GLN A 65 -1.72 -17.06 -6.71
N HIS A 66 -0.40 -17.04 -6.51
CA HIS A 66 0.34 -15.81 -6.21
C HIS A 66 0.21 -14.79 -7.36
N HIS A 67 0.48 -15.18 -8.60
CA HIS A 67 0.32 -14.29 -9.76
C HIS A 67 -1.12 -13.79 -9.92
N ILE A 68 -2.14 -14.62 -9.68
CA ILE A 68 -3.54 -14.21 -9.75
C ILE A 68 -3.84 -13.15 -8.68
N LEU A 69 -3.45 -13.38 -7.42
CA LEU A 69 -3.66 -12.43 -6.32
C LEU A 69 -3.09 -11.04 -6.67
N TYR A 70 -1.82 -11.02 -7.07
CA TYR A 70 -1.13 -9.75 -7.36
C TYR A 70 -1.58 -9.11 -8.69
N SER A 71 -2.05 -9.91 -9.65
CA SER A 71 -2.73 -9.38 -10.84
C SER A 71 -4.04 -8.69 -10.49
N VAL A 72 -4.84 -9.26 -9.58
CA VAL A 72 -6.07 -8.61 -9.09
C VAL A 72 -5.75 -7.29 -8.38
N LEU A 73 -4.72 -7.26 -7.53
CA LEU A 73 -4.26 -6.04 -6.88
C LEU A 73 -3.76 -4.99 -7.88
N CYS A 74 -3.01 -5.40 -8.91
CA CYS A 74 -2.57 -4.52 -10.00
C CYS A 74 -3.77 -3.91 -10.75
N ILE A 75 -4.74 -4.72 -11.14
CA ILE A 75 -5.98 -4.27 -11.78
C ILE A 75 -6.73 -3.29 -10.88
N ALA A 76 -6.82 -3.56 -9.57
CA ALA A 76 -7.42 -2.64 -8.62
C ALA A 76 -6.70 -1.28 -8.58
N CYS A 77 -5.36 -1.26 -8.61
CA CYS A 77 -4.59 -0.02 -8.70
C CYS A 77 -4.91 0.76 -9.98
N ILE A 78 -4.98 0.07 -11.12
CA ILE A 78 -5.33 0.67 -12.42
C ILE A 78 -6.74 1.29 -12.39
N ILE A 79 -7.72 0.60 -11.81
CA ILE A 79 -9.09 1.11 -11.62
C ILE A 79 -9.11 2.33 -10.70
N LEU A 80 -8.34 2.30 -9.61
CA LEU A 80 -8.22 3.42 -8.69
C LEU A 80 -7.54 4.63 -9.36
N LEU A 81 -6.53 4.42 -10.20
CA LEU A 81 -5.90 5.48 -10.99
C LEU A 81 -6.92 6.14 -11.92
N TYR A 82 -7.69 5.34 -12.67
CA TYR A 82 -8.78 5.86 -13.52
C TYR A 82 -9.77 6.69 -12.71
N ARG A 83 -10.21 6.16 -11.57
CA ARG A 83 -11.15 6.84 -10.68
C ARG A 83 -10.60 8.15 -10.14
N LEU A 84 -9.32 8.17 -9.75
CA LEU A 84 -8.63 9.36 -9.27
C LEU A 84 -8.65 10.44 -10.34
N MET A 85 -8.16 10.12 -11.55
CA MET A 85 -8.07 11.06 -12.66
C MET A 85 -9.45 11.63 -13.06
N THR A 86 -10.49 10.80 -12.98
CA THR A 86 -11.87 11.20 -13.33
C THR A 86 -12.64 11.89 -12.20
N LEU A 87 -12.00 12.14 -11.04
CA LEU A 87 -12.60 12.98 -10.02
C LEU A 87 -12.83 14.40 -10.54
N ARG A 88 -13.98 14.97 -10.18
CA ARG A 88 -14.38 16.32 -10.59
C ARG A 88 -13.35 17.37 -10.16
N GLU A 89 -12.70 17.15 -9.02
CA GLU A 89 -11.70 18.03 -8.43
C GLU A 89 -10.36 18.05 -9.18
N ILE A 90 -10.06 17.02 -9.99
CA ILE A 90 -8.86 16.97 -10.83
C ILE A 90 -9.15 17.51 -12.23
N GLY A 91 -10.35 17.26 -12.75
CA GLY A 91 -10.80 17.86 -14.00
C GLY A 91 -10.22 17.24 -15.28
N ILE A 92 -9.65 16.04 -15.22
CA ILE A 92 -9.20 15.31 -16.41
C ILE A 92 -10.41 14.67 -17.10
N SER A 93 -10.47 14.77 -18.43
CA SER A 93 -11.55 14.15 -19.21
C SER A 93 -11.48 12.62 -19.12
N LYS A 94 -12.64 11.96 -19.15
CA LYS A 94 -12.73 10.49 -19.07
C LYS A 94 -11.93 9.80 -20.19
N ASN A 95 -11.89 10.39 -21.37
CA ASN A 95 -11.17 9.84 -22.52
C ASN A 95 -9.65 9.88 -22.31
N ILE A 96 -9.12 10.98 -21.76
CA ILE A 96 -7.69 11.09 -21.43
C ILE A 96 -7.35 10.11 -20.31
N ALA A 97 -8.18 10.05 -19.26
CA ALA A 97 -7.98 9.11 -18.16
C ALA A 97 -7.98 7.64 -18.63
N ALA A 98 -8.92 7.28 -19.52
CA ALA A 98 -8.98 5.95 -20.12
C ALA A 98 -7.72 5.66 -20.96
N GLY A 99 -7.27 6.62 -21.78
CA GLY A 99 -6.04 6.47 -22.57
C GLY A 99 -4.81 6.23 -21.70
N VAL A 100 -4.62 7.02 -20.64
CA VAL A 100 -3.50 6.86 -19.69
C VAL A 100 -3.54 5.50 -19.01
N VAL A 101 -4.72 5.06 -18.57
CA VAL A 101 -4.90 3.78 -17.90
C VAL A 101 -4.67 2.60 -18.84
N LEU A 102 -5.11 2.69 -20.09
CA LEU A 102 -4.83 1.67 -21.12
C LEU A 102 -3.33 1.58 -21.42
N ILE A 103 -2.66 2.72 -21.60
CA ILE A 103 -1.21 2.75 -21.80
C ILE A 103 -0.52 2.12 -20.60
N THR A 104 -0.87 2.54 -19.37
CA THR A 104 -0.30 2.01 -18.13
C THR A 104 -0.48 0.50 -18.02
N ALA A 105 -1.69 -0.02 -18.30
CA ALA A 105 -1.98 -1.45 -18.26
C ALA A 105 -1.16 -2.26 -19.28
N ALA A 106 -0.82 -1.65 -20.42
CA ALA A 106 -0.01 -2.27 -21.47
C ALA A 106 1.51 -2.07 -21.27
N MET A 107 1.94 -1.26 -20.29
CA MET A 107 3.37 -1.04 -20.06
C MET A 107 4.05 -2.34 -19.61
N PRO A 108 5.18 -2.74 -20.26
CA PRO A 108 5.91 -3.95 -19.85
C PRO A 108 6.34 -3.95 -18.39
N SER A 109 6.67 -2.77 -17.84
CA SER A 109 6.98 -2.63 -16.41
C SER A 109 5.80 -3.04 -15.53
N VAL A 110 4.58 -2.63 -15.87
CA VAL A 110 3.37 -2.97 -15.11
C VAL A 110 3.01 -4.46 -15.24
N LEU A 111 3.17 -5.04 -16.44
CA LEU A 111 2.95 -6.46 -16.66
C LEU A 111 3.94 -7.35 -15.89
N THR A 112 5.16 -6.86 -15.67
CA THR A 112 6.20 -7.61 -14.93
C THR A 112 6.13 -7.39 -13.41
N LEU A 113 5.38 -6.40 -12.91
CA LEU A 113 5.19 -6.16 -11.46
C LEU A 113 4.66 -7.40 -10.74
N VAL A 114 3.76 -8.16 -11.37
CA VAL A 114 3.08 -9.32 -10.73
C VAL A 114 3.95 -10.58 -10.69
N ILE A 115 5.07 -10.58 -11.41
CA ILE A 115 6.01 -11.71 -11.52
C ILE A 115 7.30 -11.41 -10.73
N THR A 116 7.58 -10.13 -10.50
CA THR A 116 8.78 -9.65 -9.80
C THR A 116 8.45 -9.25 -8.37
N GLN A 117 9.46 -9.16 -7.50
CA GLN A 117 9.31 -8.73 -6.10
C GLN A 117 8.62 -7.35 -5.92
N TYR A 118 8.49 -6.55 -6.99
CA TYR A 118 7.77 -5.28 -6.95
C TYR A 118 6.28 -5.42 -6.62
N TYR A 119 5.68 -6.62 -6.70
CA TYR A 119 4.30 -6.85 -6.25
C TYR A 119 4.08 -6.39 -4.79
N MET A 120 5.14 -6.35 -3.97
CA MET A 120 5.07 -5.94 -2.57
C MET A 120 4.56 -4.51 -2.39
N GLU A 121 4.77 -3.64 -3.39
CA GLU A 121 4.32 -2.24 -3.38
C GLU A 121 2.86 -2.06 -3.81
N LEU A 122 2.23 -3.07 -4.41
CA LEU A 122 0.88 -2.93 -4.99
C LEU A 122 -0.18 -2.59 -3.94
N PHE A 123 -0.12 -3.22 -2.76
CA PHE A 123 -1.06 -2.89 -1.69
C PHE A 123 -0.91 -1.44 -1.21
N GLY A 124 0.34 -0.99 -1.01
CA GLY A 124 0.62 0.39 -0.63
C GLY A 124 0.21 1.39 -1.70
N THR A 125 0.44 1.05 -2.96
CA THR A 125 -0.01 1.84 -4.12
C THR A 125 -1.52 1.99 -4.14
N ALA A 126 -2.27 0.89 -3.95
CA ALA A 126 -3.73 0.93 -3.84
C ALA A 126 -4.19 1.84 -2.68
N CYS A 127 -3.50 1.77 -1.53
CA CYS A 127 -3.78 2.61 -0.38
C CYS A 127 -3.48 4.09 -0.64
N ILE A 128 -2.38 4.44 -1.29
CA ILE A 128 -2.08 5.83 -1.69
C ILE A 128 -3.13 6.36 -2.67
N LEU A 129 -3.48 5.61 -3.71
CA LEU A 129 -4.49 6.01 -4.68
C LEU A 129 -5.85 6.20 -4.00
N GLY A 130 -6.28 5.22 -3.21
CA GLY A 130 -7.51 5.27 -2.43
C GLY A 130 -7.54 6.44 -1.44
N GLY A 131 -6.45 6.65 -0.70
CA GLY A 131 -6.31 7.75 0.26
C GLY A 131 -6.35 9.10 -0.43
N THR A 132 -5.72 9.24 -1.59
CA THR A 132 -5.71 10.46 -2.40
C THR A 132 -7.11 10.76 -2.93
N ILE A 133 -7.85 9.75 -3.39
CA ILE A 133 -9.26 9.89 -3.78
C ILE A 133 -10.08 10.45 -2.60
N ARG A 134 -9.92 9.90 -1.39
CA ARG A 134 -10.64 10.38 -0.20
C ARG A 134 -10.24 11.79 0.20
N PHE A 135 -8.97 12.16 0.05
CA PHE A 135 -8.49 13.53 0.26
C PHE A 135 -9.18 14.52 -0.67
N PHE A 136 -9.24 14.25 -1.98
CA PHE A 136 -9.91 15.14 -2.93
C PHE A 136 -11.41 15.23 -2.70
N GLN A 137 -12.07 14.12 -2.36
CA GLN A 137 -13.47 14.12 -1.96
C GLN A 137 -13.69 15.03 -0.73
N TRP A 138 -12.85 14.92 0.31
CA TRP A 138 -12.91 15.79 1.48
C TRP A 138 -12.65 17.26 1.11
N LYS A 139 -11.70 17.53 0.21
CA LYS A 139 -11.42 18.88 -0.27
C LYS A 139 -12.67 19.51 -0.90
N GLY A 140 -13.43 18.75 -1.69
CA GLY A 140 -14.71 19.16 -2.27
C GLY A 140 -15.86 19.27 -1.26
N ASN A 141 -15.89 18.41 -0.23
CA ASN A 141 -16.90 18.43 0.83
C ASN A 141 -16.26 18.31 2.23
N PRO A 142 -15.81 19.44 2.81
CA PRO A 142 -15.04 19.43 4.06
C PRO A 142 -15.87 19.07 5.29
N GLU A 143 -17.21 19.03 5.18
CA GLU A 143 -18.10 18.60 6.27
C GLU A 143 -17.99 17.09 6.52
N LYS A 144 -17.63 16.30 5.49
CA LYS A 144 -17.43 14.85 5.60
C LYS A 144 -16.05 14.49 6.13
N ARG A 145 -15.83 14.73 7.43
CA ARG A 145 -14.54 14.47 8.13
C ARG A 145 -14.03 13.03 8.00
N LEU A 146 -14.94 12.05 7.90
CA LEU A 146 -14.56 10.65 7.73
C LEU A 146 -13.67 10.43 6.49
N TRP A 147 -13.84 11.24 5.43
CA TRP A 147 -13.04 11.11 4.22
C TRP A 147 -11.56 11.44 4.44
N ILE A 148 -11.23 12.51 5.18
CA ILE A 148 -9.83 12.80 5.50
C ILE A 148 -9.26 11.82 6.52
N ILE A 149 -10.07 11.36 7.48
CA ILE A 149 -9.68 10.31 8.44
C ILE A 149 -9.27 9.02 7.72
N VAL A 150 -10.12 8.54 6.81
CA VAL A 150 -9.83 7.34 6.00
C VAL A 150 -8.63 7.59 5.08
N SER A 151 -8.44 8.81 4.57
CA SER A 151 -7.27 9.16 3.78
C SER A 151 -5.96 8.96 4.55
N TYR A 152 -5.86 9.49 5.77
CA TYR A 152 -4.67 9.33 6.62
C TYR A 152 -4.47 7.88 7.07
N LEU A 153 -5.54 7.15 7.38
CA LEU A 153 -5.46 5.72 7.69
C LEU A 153 -4.86 4.91 6.53
N LEU A 154 -5.33 5.17 5.30
CA LEU A 154 -4.79 4.52 4.11
C LEU A 154 -3.33 4.91 3.84
N PHE A 155 -2.94 6.16 4.07
CA PHE A 155 -1.53 6.57 3.97
C PHE A 155 -0.65 5.90 5.02
N GLY A 156 -1.18 5.68 6.24
CA GLY A 156 -0.50 4.90 7.27
C GLY A 156 -0.31 3.44 6.86
N LEU A 157 -1.37 2.82 6.31
CA LEU A 157 -1.30 1.46 5.76
C LEU A 157 -0.34 1.35 4.57
N ALA A 158 -0.26 2.38 3.73
CA ALA A 158 0.71 2.43 2.65
C ALA A 158 2.14 2.47 3.20
N PHE A 159 2.43 3.38 4.14
CA PHE A 159 3.72 3.45 4.81
C PHE A 159 4.08 2.12 5.48
N TYR A 160 3.14 1.51 6.19
CA TYR A 160 3.34 0.19 6.79
C TYR A 160 3.71 -0.84 5.73
N SER A 161 3.00 -0.89 4.60
CA SER A 161 3.30 -1.86 3.54
C SER A 161 4.69 -1.67 2.94
N TYR A 162 5.14 -0.43 2.77
CA TYR A 162 6.45 -0.10 2.23
C TYR A 162 6.86 1.32 2.65
N PHE A 163 8.02 1.46 3.28
CA PHE A 163 8.43 2.72 3.91
C PHE A 163 8.53 3.91 2.93
N ASN A 164 8.85 3.68 1.65
CA ASN A 164 8.89 4.71 0.59
C ASN A 164 7.62 5.55 0.53
N PHE A 165 6.47 5.00 0.93
CA PHE A 165 5.23 5.77 0.90
C PHE A 165 5.17 6.92 1.93
N VAL A 166 6.14 7.00 2.87
CA VAL A 166 6.30 8.17 3.76
C VAL A 166 6.48 9.46 2.98
N PHE A 167 7.09 9.42 1.79
CA PHE A 167 7.34 10.61 0.98
C PHE A 167 6.04 11.27 0.47
N PHE A 168 4.90 10.59 0.52
CA PHE A 168 3.59 11.18 0.20
C PHE A 168 2.96 11.92 1.39
N LEU A 169 3.37 11.64 2.63
CA LEU A 169 2.79 12.24 3.83
C LEU A 169 2.97 13.77 3.90
N PRO A 170 4.16 14.35 3.57
CA PRO A 170 4.32 15.81 3.55
C PRO A 170 3.32 16.52 2.64
N PHE A 171 3.02 15.94 1.47
CA PHE A 171 2.05 16.50 0.53
C PHE A 171 0.62 16.43 1.06
N LEU A 172 0.23 15.30 1.68
CA LEU A 172 -1.08 15.16 2.31
C LEU A 172 -1.25 16.15 3.48
N ALA A 173 -0.23 16.24 4.35
CA ALA A 173 -0.22 17.16 5.49
C ALA A 173 -0.29 18.62 5.05
N ALA A 174 0.56 19.03 4.11
CA ALA A 174 0.55 20.38 3.56
C ALA A 174 -0.80 20.70 2.90
N GLY A 175 -1.33 19.80 2.07
CA GLY A 175 -2.65 19.96 1.44
C GLY A 175 -3.78 20.10 2.46
N THR A 176 -3.72 19.34 3.55
CA THR A 176 -4.69 19.42 4.66
C THR A 176 -4.59 20.77 5.36
N VAL A 177 -3.40 21.21 5.77
CA VAL A 177 -3.17 22.49 6.45
C VAL A 177 -3.61 23.67 5.58
N LEU A 178 -3.23 23.68 4.30
CA LEU A 178 -3.62 24.73 3.35
C LEU A 178 -5.14 24.79 3.17
N ARG A 179 -5.83 23.64 3.16
CA ARG A 179 -7.29 23.60 3.08
C ARG A 179 -7.94 24.11 4.36
N LEU A 180 -7.44 23.71 5.53
CA LEU A 180 -7.95 24.16 6.82
C LEU A 180 -7.81 25.66 7.01
N ARG A 181 -6.69 26.27 6.58
CA ARG A 181 -6.50 27.73 6.62
C ARG A 181 -7.57 28.50 5.84
N LYS A 182 -8.15 27.91 4.80
CA LYS A 182 -9.20 28.52 3.97
C LYS A 182 -10.62 28.29 4.51
N VAL A 183 -10.80 27.34 5.42
CA VAL A 183 -12.11 26.98 5.97
C VAL A 183 -12.16 27.51 7.40
N GLU A 184 -12.77 28.68 7.61
CA GLU A 184 -12.83 29.43 8.89
C GLU A 184 -13.44 28.66 10.10
N ARG A 185 -13.92 27.41 9.92
CA ARG A 185 -14.56 26.63 10.98
C ARG A 185 -13.55 25.96 11.91
N ARG A 186 -13.86 25.98 13.21
CA ARG A 186 -13.24 25.19 14.31
C ARG A 186 -13.02 23.72 13.91
N GLN A 187 -11.85 23.40 13.38
CA GLN A 187 -11.37 22.04 13.13
C GLN A 187 -10.07 21.74 13.89
N GLY A 188 -9.87 22.39 15.05
CA GLY A 188 -8.61 22.31 15.82
C GLY A 188 -8.16 20.89 16.18
N GLY A 189 -9.09 19.95 16.35
CA GLY A 189 -8.77 18.54 16.62
C GLY A 189 -8.55 17.67 15.38
N LEU A 190 -8.82 18.15 14.16
CA LEU A 190 -8.81 17.29 12.97
C LEU A 190 -7.40 16.83 12.59
N LEU A 191 -6.40 17.70 12.70
CA LEU A 191 -5.01 17.31 12.44
C LEU A 191 -4.53 16.25 13.43
N ILE A 192 -4.93 16.36 14.70
CA ILE A 192 -4.63 15.36 15.72
C ILE A 192 -5.29 14.03 15.35
N GLN A 193 -6.57 14.04 14.98
CA GLN A 193 -7.28 12.83 14.54
C GLN A 193 -6.62 12.20 13.31
N CYS A 194 -6.21 13.02 12.33
CA CYS A 194 -5.50 12.56 11.14
C CYS A 194 -4.15 11.91 11.51
N GLY A 195 -3.38 12.53 12.42
CA GLY A 195 -2.13 11.97 12.94
C GLY A 195 -2.34 10.64 13.65
N VAL A 196 -3.34 10.54 14.53
CA VAL A 196 -3.70 9.27 15.20
C VAL A 196 -4.07 8.20 14.17
N CYS A 197 -4.90 8.53 13.17
CA CYS A 197 -5.32 7.56 12.15
C CYS A 197 -4.16 7.08 11.27
N TYR A 198 -3.22 7.98 10.94
CA TYR A 198 -1.98 7.60 10.25
C TYR A 198 -1.17 6.62 11.10
N LEU A 199 -0.91 6.95 12.37
CA LEU A 199 -0.17 6.08 13.29
C LEU A 199 -0.85 4.72 13.49
N MET A 200 -2.19 4.69 13.56
CA MET A 200 -2.95 3.44 13.59
C MET A 200 -2.70 2.61 12.32
N GLY A 201 -2.69 3.23 11.13
CA GLY A 201 -2.33 2.55 9.88
C GLY A 201 -0.89 2.01 9.88
N CYS A 202 0.04 2.67 10.58
CA CYS A 202 1.42 2.23 10.73
C CYS A 202 1.61 1.06 11.71
N SER A 203 0.64 0.81 12.59
CA SER A 203 0.84 0.03 13.81
C SER A 203 0.67 -1.49 13.71
N PHE A 204 0.57 -2.06 12.50
CA PHE A 204 0.41 -3.51 12.29
C PHE A 204 1.71 -4.31 12.51
N TYR A 205 2.54 -3.94 13.49
CA TYR A 205 3.75 -4.69 13.80
C TYR A 205 3.36 -6.04 14.41
N TRP A 206 3.65 -7.12 13.69
CA TRP A 206 3.43 -8.48 14.17
C TRP A 206 4.78 -9.07 14.51
N VAL A 207 5.08 -9.12 15.80
CA VAL A 207 6.30 -9.77 16.31
C VAL A 207 5.98 -11.25 16.49
N TYR A 208 6.67 -12.11 15.73
CA TYR A 208 6.69 -13.57 15.92
C TYR A 208 8.07 -13.99 16.43
#